data_AF-A0A916DUM9-F1
#
_entry.id   AF-A0A916DUM9-F1
#
_cell.length_a   1.000
_cell.length_b   1.000
_cell.length_c   1.000
_cell.angle_alpha   90.00
_cell.angle_beta   90.00
_cell.angle_gamma   90.00
#
_symmetry.space_group_name_H-M   'P 1'
#
loop_
_entity.id
_entity.type
_entity.pdbx_description
1 polymer ?
#
loop_
_entity_poly.entity_id
_entity_poly.type
_entity_poly.pdbx_seq_one_letter_code
_entity_poly.pdbx_strand_id
1 'polypeptide(L)'
;MGFGQLLYDSVFPPSFALKLKERQLLEQMYPNIDWEYVRCNYRMPWFMQHTFAIGTALPHSYSSQYLNIYIRTPNTMTTDQRLSILVHEALHIQQYHELNSMGEKAKGWGFNRKFMHYYLGWYLQGLYQALIKDRKRWKAALQYAYWQHPMEITAYRQEKQFRQHINLYLETPVPIFFKQIPTLVCHQTAIPPTPSIFFYSLAALLSILITIARPLIELLLLPIAFLLGGRKATNLSR
;
A
#
# COMPACT_ATOMS: atom_id res chain seq x y z
N MET A 1 3.15 7.81 25.47
CA MET A 1 3.35 8.70 24.30
C MET A 1 2.38 9.86 24.45
N GLY A 2 2.83 11.11 24.36
CA GLY A 2 1.96 12.28 24.52
C GLY A 2 0.98 12.44 23.35
N PHE A 3 -0.14 13.13 23.58
CA PHE A 3 -1.19 13.32 22.58
C PHE A 3 -0.69 14.03 21.30
N GLY A 4 0.12 15.08 21.43
CA GLY A 4 0.71 15.73 20.25
C GLY A 4 1.62 14.82 19.44
N GLN A 5 2.36 13.91 20.09
CA GLN A 5 3.18 12.92 19.37
C GLN A 5 2.32 11.89 18.64
N LEU A 6 1.21 11.44 19.25
CA LEU A 6 0.26 10.55 18.57
C LEU A 6 -0.35 11.23 17.34
N LEU A 7 -0.70 12.51 17.44
CA LEU A 7 -1.19 13.28 16.30
C LEU A 7 -0.10 13.45 15.23
N TYR A 8 1.13 13.80 15.62
CA TYR A 8 2.25 13.93 14.68
C TYR A 8 2.50 12.61 13.93
N ASP A 9 2.62 11.48 14.64
CA ASP A 9 2.85 10.16 14.04
C ASP A 9 1.65 9.67 13.23
N SER A 10 0.44 10.19 13.48
CA SER A 10 -0.76 9.90 12.69
C SER A 10 -0.68 10.56 11.30
N VAL A 11 -0.17 11.80 11.27
CA VAL A 11 -0.01 12.61 10.06
C VAL A 11 1.25 12.21 9.28
N PHE A 12 2.36 11.98 9.99
CA PHE A 12 3.66 11.59 9.43
C PHE A 12 4.13 10.28 10.09
N PRO A 13 3.57 9.13 9.68
CA PRO A 13 3.91 7.87 10.30
C PRO A 13 5.41 7.56 10.16
N PRO A 14 6.09 7.13 11.25
CA PRO A 14 7.55 7.01 11.24
C PRO A 14 8.00 5.89 10.31
N SER A 15 9.08 6.11 9.57
CA SER A 15 9.65 5.11 8.67
C SER A 15 10.40 4.01 9.41
N PHE A 16 10.51 2.83 8.81
CA PHE A 16 11.42 1.77 9.25
C PHE A 16 12.20 1.17 8.10
N ALA A 17 13.40 0.68 8.41
CA ALA A 17 14.21 -0.07 7.48
C ALA A 17 13.76 -1.54 7.46
N LEU A 18 13.66 -2.11 6.25
CA LEU A 18 13.52 -3.55 6.08
C LEU A 18 14.80 -4.25 6.56
N LYS A 19 14.65 -5.46 7.12
CA LYS A 19 15.83 -6.30 7.41
C LYS A 19 16.49 -6.69 6.08
N LEU A 20 17.80 -6.91 6.08
CA LEU A 20 18.55 -7.27 4.86
C LEU A 20 17.91 -8.44 4.09
N LYS A 21 17.54 -9.52 4.80
CA LYS A 21 16.89 -10.70 4.20
C LYS A 21 15.53 -10.37 3.56
N GLU A 22 14.78 -9.45 4.14
CA GLU A 22 13.46 -9.01 3.64
C GLU A 22 13.62 -8.12 2.42
N ARG A 23 14.60 -7.23 2.45
CA ARG A 23 14.94 -6.40 1.31
C ARG A 23 15.35 -7.26 0.11
N GLN A 24 16.24 -8.23 0.33
CA GLN A 24 16.65 -9.19 -0.69
C GLN A 24 15.47 -10.03 -1.21
N LEU A 25 14.56 -10.46 -0.32
CA LEU A 25 13.34 -11.17 -0.70
C LEU A 25 12.52 -10.35 -1.69
N LEU A 26 12.22 -9.10 -1.35
CA LEU A 26 11.38 -8.24 -2.17
C LEU A 26 12.05 -7.82 -3.49
N GLU A 27 13.35 -7.53 -3.46
CA GLU A 27 14.13 -7.21 -4.66
C GLU A 27 14.20 -8.39 -5.65
N GLN A 28 14.35 -9.61 -5.16
CA GLN A 28 14.34 -10.79 -6.04
C GLN A 28 12.93 -11.20 -6.47
N MET A 29 11.92 -11.03 -5.61
CA MET A 29 10.53 -11.34 -5.94
C MET A 29 9.97 -10.37 -6.99
N TYR A 30 10.35 -9.10 -6.93
CA TYR A 30 9.83 -8.04 -7.79
C TYR A 30 10.99 -7.25 -8.42
N PRO A 31 11.70 -7.85 -9.40
CA PRO A 31 12.97 -7.33 -9.89
C PRO A 31 12.84 -6.04 -10.72
N ASN A 32 11.63 -5.69 -11.15
CA ASN A 32 11.38 -4.50 -11.97
C ASN A 32 11.09 -3.25 -11.12
N ILE A 33 10.88 -3.42 -9.81
CA ILE A 33 10.65 -2.31 -8.91
C ILE A 33 11.97 -1.64 -8.58
N ASP A 34 12.03 -0.33 -8.80
CA ASP A 34 13.08 0.48 -8.21
C ASP A 34 12.72 0.82 -6.77
N TRP A 35 13.30 0.03 -5.88
CA TRP A 35 13.02 0.04 -4.46
C TRP A 35 13.65 1.23 -3.72
N GLU A 36 14.41 2.11 -4.39
CA GLU A 36 14.84 3.39 -3.80
C GLU A 36 13.67 4.36 -3.63
N TYR A 37 12.63 4.22 -4.47
CA TYR A 37 11.41 5.04 -4.43
C TYR A 37 10.34 4.50 -3.48
N VAL A 38 10.65 3.47 -2.69
CA VAL A 38 9.68 2.83 -1.78
C VAL A 38 10.13 2.99 -0.34
N ARG A 39 9.26 3.53 0.51
CA ARG A 39 9.50 3.67 1.95
C ARG A 39 8.53 2.80 2.74
N CYS A 40 9.01 2.15 3.79
CA CYS A 40 8.18 1.42 4.72
C CYS A 40 7.92 2.28 5.96
N ASN A 41 6.68 2.36 6.41
CA ASN A 41 6.27 3.20 7.54
C ASN A 41 5.44 2.40 8.55
N TYR A 42 5.70 2.65 9.83
CA TYR A 42 4.88 2.19 10.93
C TYR A 42 3.54 2.90 10.91
N ARG A 43 2.47 2.21 11.31
CA ARG A 43 1.10 2.72 11.45
C ARG A 43 0.46 3.10 10.13
N MET A 44 -0.87 3.07 10.12
CA MET A 44 -1.67 3.56 9.00
C MET A 44 -1.71 5.10 9.05
N PRO A 45 -1.77 5.78 7.89
CA PRO A 45 -1.97 7.22 7.87
C PRO A 45 -3.31 7.58 8.52
N TRP A 46 -3.43 8.82 9.03
CA TRP A 46 -4.58 9.32 9.79
C TRP A 46 -5.95 8.97 9.18
N PHE A 47 -6.10 9.08 7.86
CA PHE A 47 -7.36 8.80 7.16
C PHE A 47 -7.68 7.30 7.00
N MET A 48 -6.76 6.40 7.36
CA MET A 48 -6.95 4.95 7.31
C MET A 48 -6.91 4.26 8.68
N GLN A 49 -6.77 5.00 9.78
CA GLN A 49 -6.66 4.40 11.12
C GLN A 49 -7.85 3.55 11.53
N HIS A 50 -9.04 3.84 11.01
CA HIS A 50 -10.27 3.10 11.31
C HIS A 50 -10.67 2.11 10.21
N THR A 51 -9.81 1.89 9.22
CA THR A 51 -10.04 0.85 8.20
C THR A 51 -9.74 -0.54 8.77
N PHE A 52 -10.25 -1.59 8.12
CA PHE A 52 -9.91 -2.98 8.45
C PHE A 52 -8.51 -3.39 7.92
N ALA A 53 -7.90 -2.57 7.06
CA ALA A 53 -6.61 -2.86 6.45
C ALA A 53 -5.49 -2.84 7.50
N ILE A 54 -4.63 -3.86 7.43
CA ILE A 54 -3.44 -4.02 8.30
C ILE A 54 -2.14 -3.65 7.59
N GLY A 55 -2.17 -3.58 6.26
CA GLY A 55 -1.15 -3.02 5.38
C GLY A 55 -1.80 -2.16 4.29
N THR A 56 -1.03 -1.26 3.66
CA THR A 56 -1.44 -0.60 2.41
C THR A 56 -0.25 0.02 1.67
N ALA A 57 -0.24 -0.07 0.36
CA ALA A 57 0.65 0.66 -0.55
C ALA A 57 -0.02 1.94 -1.08
N LEU A 58 0.54 3.09 -0.75
CA LEU A 58 -0.04 4.40 -1.08
C LEU A 58 1.00 5.36 -1.64
N PRO A 59 0.57 6.35 -2.43
CA PRO A 59 1.48 7.37 -2.91
C PRO A 59 1.89 8.34 -1.81
N HIS A 60 3.11 8.86 -1.94
CA HIS A 60 3.59 9.94 -1.09
C HIS A 60 2.83 11.25 -1.39
N SER A 61 2.38 11.98 -0.37
CA SER A 61 1.62 13.23 -0.55
C SER A 61 2.41 14.29 -1.32
N TYR A 62 3.70 14.42 -0.99
CA TYR A 62 4.56 15.52 -1.44
C TYR A 62 5.57 15.10 -2.51
N SER A 63 5.40 13.94 -3.14
CA SER A 63 6.26 13.51 -4.24
C SER A 63 5.48 12.73 -5.28
N SER A 64 5.82 12.95 -6.56
CA SER A 64 5.31 12.17 -7.69
C SER A 64 5.99 10.80 -7.82
N GLN A 65 7.21 10.64 -7.31
CA GLN A 65 8.03 9.45 -7.55
C GLN A 65 7.84 8.39 -6.47
N TYR A 66 7.80 8.82 -5.20
CA TYR A 66 7.82 7.92 -4.05
C TYR A 66 6.46 7.26 -3.77
N LEU A 67 6.54 6.03 -3.28
CA LEU A 67 5.46 5.26 -2.70
C LEU A 67 5.79 4.86 -1.26
N ASN A 68 4.75 4.59 -0.48
CA ASN A 68 4.84 4.18 0.90
C ASN A 68 4.11 2.86 1.10
N ILE A 69 4.76 1.90 1.73
CA ILE A 69 4.10 0.75 2.35
C ILE A 69 3.88 1.10 3.82
N TYR A 70 2.63 1.10 4.26
CA TYR A 70 2.25 1.30 5.65
C TYR A 70 1.88 -0.05 6.26
N ILE A 71 2.37 -0.34 7.47
CA ILE A 71 1.96 -1.52 8.24
C ILE A 71 1.50 -1.07 9.62
N ARG A 72 0.30 -1.47 10.02
CA ARG A 72 -0.36 -0.93 11.23
C ARG A 72 0.46 -1.14 12.50
N THR A 73 0.92 -2.36 12.76
CA THR A 73 1.66 -2.73 13.99
C THR A 73 2.74 -3.79 13.71
N PRO A 74 3.74 -3.51 12.86
CA PRO A 74 4.72 -4.53 12.43
C PRO A 74 5.52 -5.13 13.58
N ASN A 75 5.70 -4.42 14.70
CA ASN A 75 6.46 -4.90 15.86
C ASN A 75 5.70 -5.91 16.73
N THR A 76 4.37 -5.96 16.63
CA THR A 76 3.54 -6.92 17.37
C THR A 76 3.07 -8.08 16.49
N MET A 77 3.38 -8.03 15.19
CA MET A 77 3.03 -9.07 14.23
C MET A 77 4.03 -10.22 14.30
N THR A 78 3.57 -11.43 14.03
CA THR A 78 4.49 -12.54 13.80
C THR A 78 5.32 -12.29 12.55
N THR A 79 6.47 -12.93 12.44
CA THR A 79 7.31 -12.85 11.24
C THR A 79 6.54 -13.26 9.98
N ASP A 80 5.71 -14.32 10.05
CA ASP A 80 4.85 -14.76 8.94
C ASP A 80 3.86 -13.68 8.50
N GLN A 81 3.12 -13.11 9.45
CA GLN A 81 2.14 -12.05 9.16
C GLN A 81 2.80 -10.84 8.51
N ARG A 82 3.93 -10.38 9.06
CA ARG A 82 4.64 -9.22 8.53
C ARG A 82 5.17 -9.47 7.11
N LEU A 83 5.77 -10.64 6.86
CA LEU A 83 6.28 -10.99 5.53
C LEU A 83 5.15 -11.13 4.51
N SER A 84 4.03 -11.75 4.90
CA SER A 84 2.86 -11.90 4.05
C SER A 84 2.30 -10.54 3.62
N ILE A 85 2.15 -9.60 4.57
CA ILE A 85 1.74 -8.22 4.27
C ILE A 85 2.76 -7.54 3.35
N LEU A 86 4.06 -7.65 3.64
CA LEU A 86 5.08 -7.03 2.79
C LEU A 86 5.02 -7.55 1.34
N VAL A 87 4.87 -8.87 1.15
CA VAL A 87 4.74 -9.47 -0.17
C VAL A 87 3.47 -8.99 -0.87
N HIS A 88 2.35 -8.90 -0.16
CA HIS A 88 1.09 -8.37 -0.68
C HIS A 88 1.23 -6.92 -1.15
N GLU A 89 1.69 -6.02 -0.27
CA GLU A 89 1.82 -4.61 -0.58
C GLU A 89 2.89 -4.35 -1.67
N ALA A 90 3.94 -5.16 -1.71
CA ALA A 90 4.94 -5.13 -2.76
C ALA A 90 4.37 -5.45 -4.14
N LEU A 91 3.36 -6.35 -4.24
CA LEU A 91 2.68 -6.57 -5.51
C LEU A 91 1.92 -5.31 -5.96
N HIS A 92 1.31 -4.56 -5.04
CA HIS A 92 0.72 -3.27 -5.40
C HIS A 92 1.78 -2.29 -5.90
N ILE A 93 2.96 -2.24 -5.30
CA ILE A 93 4.09 -1.45 -5.83
C ILE A 93 4.44 -1.88 -7.27
N GLN A 94 4.51 -3.19 -7.56
CA GLN A 94 4.69 -3.69 -8.93
C GLN A 94 3.59 -3.19 -9.87
N GLN A 95 2.33 -3.20 -9.43
CA GLN A 95 1.20 -2.67 -10.22
C GLN A 95 1.32 -1.15 -10.45
N TYR A 96 1.83 -0.37 -9.48
CA TYR A 96 2.16 1.04 -9.69
C TYR A 96 3.24 1.19 -10.77
N HIS A 97 4.29 0.37 -10.73
CA HIS A 97 5.36 0.38 -11.73
C HIS A 97 4.82 0.14 -13.14
N GLU A 98 4.04 -0.93 -13.32
CA GLU A 98 3.47 -1.32 -14.62
C GLU A 98 2.49 -0.29 -15.20
N LEU A 99 1.83 0.47 -14.32
CA LEU A 99 0.97 1.59 -14.70
C LEU A 99 1.72 2.92 -14.85
N ASN A 100 3.06 2.91 -14.89
CA ASN A 100 3.93 4.10 -14.94
C ASN A 100 3.55 5.14 -13.87
N SER A 101 3.27 4.68 -12.65
CA SER A 101 2.76 5.47 -11.53
C SER A 101 3.76 5.57 -10.36
N MET A 102 5.05 5.28 -10.60
CA MET A 102 6.14 5.44 -9.63
C MET A 102 7.50 5.64 -10.32
N GLY A 103 8.51 6.04 -9.53
CA GLY A 103 9.88 6.29 -10.00
C GLY A 103 10.00 7.51 -10.91
N GLU A 104 11.10 7.63 -11.64
CA GLU A 104 11.37 8.78 -12.52
C GLU A 104 10.32 8.96 -13.63
N LYS A 105 9.74 7.85 -14.10
CA LYS A 105 8.72 7.82 -15.16
C LYS A 105 7.30 7.99 -14.62
N ALA A 106 7.13 8.29 -13.33
CA ALA A 106 5.81 8.43 -12.71
C ALA A 106 4.98 9.51 -13.41
N LYS A 107 3.80 9.12 -13.88
CA LYS A 107 2.77 10.03 -14.39
C LYS A 107 1.76 10.32 -13.29
N GLY A 108 1.66 11.59 -12.93
CA GLY A 108 0.76 12.06 -11.86
C GLY A 108 1.47 12.34 -10.55
N TRP A 109 0.70 12.74 -9.54
CA TRP A 109 1.22 13.14 -8.22
C TRP A 109 0.21 12.81 -7.13
N GLY A 110 0.70 12.54 -5.91
CA GLY A 110 -0.16 12.09 -4.81
C GLY A 110 -1.10 10.96 -5.22
N PHE A 111 -2.38 11.08 -4.89
CA PHE A 111 -3.43 10.11 -5.27
C PHE A 111 -3.88 10.22 -6.72
N ASN A 112 -3.48 11.26 -7.45
CA ASN A 112 -3.79 11.45 -8.86
C ASN A 112 -2.76 10.69 -9.72
N ARG A 113 -2.77 9.37 -9.57
CA ARG A 113 -1.93 8.43 -10.31
C ARG A 113 -2.82 7.36 -10.93
N LYS A 114 -2.39 6.82 -12.07
CA LYS A 114 -3.19 5.85 -12.85
C LYS A 114 -3.56 4.62 -12.03
N PHE A 115 -2.65 4.11 -11.20
CA PHE A 115 -2.97 3.03 -10.25
C PHE A 115 -4.18 3.37 -9.37
N MET A 116 -4.22 4.58 -8.78
CA MET A 116 -5.33 4.96 -7.91
C MET A 116 -6.64 5.10 -8.67
N HIS A 117 -6.60 5.53 -9.93
CA HIS A 117 -7.79 5.58 -10.78
C HIS A 117 -8.36 4.18 -11.05
N TYR A 118 -7.49 3.20 -11.32
CA TYR A 118 -7.89 1.80 -11.48
C TYR A 118 -8.45 1.24 -10.17
N TYR A 119 -7.72 1.42 -9.08
CA TYR A 119 -8.06 0.87 -7.78
C TYR A 119 -9.40 1.43 -7.27
N LEU A 120 -9.55 2.76 -7.24
CA LEU A 120 -10.81 3.37 -6.82
C LEU A 120 -11.94 3.07 -7.81
N GLY A 121 -11.66 3.03 -9.12
CA GLY A 121 -12.67 2.77 -10.14
C GLY A 121 -13.26 1.37 -10.04
N TRP A 122 -12.42 0.35 -9.86
CA TRP A 122 -12.87 -1.03 -9.64
C TRP A 122 -13.63 -1.17 -8.32
N TYR A 123 -13.15 -0.54 -7.25
CA TYR A 123 -13.85 -0.55 -5.96
C TYR A 123 -15.25 0.08 -6.06
N LEU A 124 -15.37 1.26 -6.68
CA LEU A 124 -16.65 1.95 -6.86
C LEU A 124 -17.61 1.17 -7.76
N GLN A 125 -17.09 0.56 -8.84
CA GLN A 125 -17.88 -0.28 -9.73
C GLN A 125 -18.45 -1.50 -9.00
N GLY A 126 -17.62 -2.20 -8.22
CA GLY A 126 -18.05 -3.34 -7.41
C GLY A 126 -19.06 -2.93 -6.33
N LEU A 127 -18.85 -1.77 -5.70
CA LEU A 127 -19.76 -1.22 -4.69
C LEU A 127 -21.13 -0.86 -5.30
N TYR A 128 -21.15 -0.22 -6.47
CA TYR A 128 -22.37 0.08 -7.21
C TYR A 128 -23.12 -1.20 -7.59
N GLN A 129 -22.42 -2.20 -8.12
CA GLN A 129 -23.04 -3.49 -8.45
C GLN A 129 -23.67 -4.13 -7.20
N ALA A 130 -22.95 -4.19 -6.09
CA ALA A 130 -23.44 -4.76 -4.85
C ALA A 130 -24.64 -4.01 -4.25
N LEU A 131 -24.60 -2.67 -4.24
CA LEU A 131 -25.65 -1.85 -3.61
C LEU A 131 -26.90 -1.73 -4.49
N ILE A 132 -26.71 -1.43 -5.78
CA ILE A 132 -27.80 -1.05 -6.66
C ILE A 132 -28.38 -2.26 -7.39
N LYS A 133 -27.53 -3.14 -7.92
CA LYS A 133 -27.99 -4.31 -8.67
C LYS A 133 -28.35 -5.47 -7.74
N ASP A 134 -27.46 -5.80 -6.82
CA ASP A 134 -27.65 -6.96 -5.93
C ASP A 134 -28.38 -6.61 -4.62
N ARG A 135 -28.66 -5.32 -4.38
CA ARG A 135 -29.38 -4.81 -3.20
C ARG A 135 -28.80 -5.29 -1.86
N LYS A 136 -27.48 -5.47 -1.79
CA LYS A 136 -26.80 -5.86 -0.56
C LYS A 136 -26.86 -4.72 0.46
N ARG A 137 -26.88 -5.07 1.76
CA ARG A 137 -26.71 -4.09 2.85
C ARG A 137 -25.33 -3.43 2.75
N TRP A 138 -25.22 -2.18 3.18
CA TRP A 138 -24.00 -1.38 3.11
C TRP A 138 -22.71 -2.12 3.49
N LYS A 139 -22.66 -2.71 4.70
CA LYS A 139 -21.48 -3.46 5.17
C LYS A 139 -21.11 -4.63 4.27
N ALA A 140 -22.11 -5.38 3.78
CA ALA A 140 -21.90 -6.50 2.87
C ALA A 140 -21.44 -6.04 1.48
N ALA A 141 -21.92 -4.88 1.02
CA ALA A 141 -21.52 -4.31 -0.25
C ALA A 141 -20.06 -3.80 -0.23
N LEU A 142 -19.64 -3.14 0.86
CA LEU A 142 -18.23 -2.75 1.04
C LEU A 142 -17.29 -3.96 1.02
N GLN A 143 -17.68 -5.02 1.73
CA GLN A 143 -16.91 -6.26 1.78
C GLN A 143 -16.88 -6.96 0.41
N TYR A 144 -18.00 -6.99 -0.31
CA TYR A 144 -18.06 -7.53 -1.66
C TYR A 144 -17.15 -6.76 -2.62
N ALA A 145 -17.23 -5.42 -2.62
CA ALA A 145 -16.41 -4.57 -3.48
C ALA A 145 -14.91 -4.78 -3.24
N TYR A 146 -14.52 -4.98 -1.98
CA TYR A 146 -13.14 -5.30 -1.63
C TYR A 146 -12.72 -6.71 -2.08
N TRP A 147 -13.50 -7.74 -1.75
CA TRP A 147 -13.16 -9.13 -2.09
C TRP A 147 -13.17 -9.43 -3.59
N GLN A 148 -14.00 -8.73 -4.35
CA GLN A 148 -14.04 -8.87 -5.81
C GLN A 148 -13.10 -7.90 -6.53
N HIS A 149 -12.30 -7.13 -5.78
CA HIS A 149 -11.41 -6.14 -6.37
C HIS A 149 -10.30 -6.83 -7.18
N PRO A 150 -10.22 -6.66 -8.51
CA PRO A 150 -9.33 -7.46 -9.35
C PRO A 150 -7.84 -7.33 -8.98
N MET A 151 -7.43 -6.14 -8.51
CA MET A 151 -6.05 -5.89 -8.10
C MET A 151 -5.71 -6.50 -6.72
N GLU A 152 -6.70 -6.63 -5.83
CA GLU A 152 -6.53 -7.30 -4.52
C GLU A 152 -6.45 -8.80 -4.71
N ILE A 153 -7.27 -9.36 -5.61
CA ILE A 153 -7.27 -10.80 -5.92
C ILE A 153 -5.88 -11.27 -6.35
N THR A 154 -5.18 -10.50 -7.18
CA THR A 154 -3.81 -10.83 -7.59
C THR A 154 -2.82 -10.72 -6.42
N ALA A 155 -2.97 -9.72 -5.54
CA ALA A 155 -2.12 -9.54 -4.36
C ALA A 155 -2.27 -10.69 -3.37
N TYR A 156 -3.52 -11.06 -3.05
CA TYR A 156 -3.80 -12.21 -2.20
C TYR A 156 -3.36 -13.54 -2.81
N ARG A 157 -3.38 -13.69 -4.14
CA ARG A 157 -2.88 -14.90 -4.80
C ARG A 157 -1.37 -15.03 -4.60
N GLN A 158 -0.61 -13.95 -4.83
CA GLN A 158 0.84 -13.93 -4.65
C GLN A 158 1.20 -14.15 -3.17
N GLU A 159 0.51 -13.47 -2.25
CA GLU A 159 0.66 -13.68 -0.81
C GLU A 159 0.45 -15.15 -0.44
N LYS A 160 -0.66 -15.75 -0.90
CA LYS A 160 -0.98 -17.16 -0.61
C LYS A 160 0.09 -18.11 -1.14
N GLN A 161 0.61 -17.88 -2.35
CA GLN A 161 1.69 -18.68 -2.92
C GLN A 161 2.97 -18.56 -2.08
N PHE A 162 3.35 -17.34 -1.68
CA PHE A 162 4.52 -17.14 -0.81
C PHE A 162 4.35 -17.85 0.53
N ARG A 163 3.17 -17.76 1.16
CA ARG A 163 2.89 -18.39 2.47
C ARG A 163 3.04 -19.91 2.45
N GLN A 164 2.80 -20.57 1.31
CA GLN A 164 3.03 -22.01 1.15
C GLN A 164 4.52 -22.38 1.30
N HIS A 165 5.43 -21.44 1.06
CA HIS A 165 6.87 -21.66 1.07
C HIS A 165 7.59 -20.86 2.16
N ILE A 166 6.87 -20.28 3.12
CA ILE A 166 7.46 -19.34 4.07
C ILE A 166 8.47 -20.00 5.01
N ASN A 167 8.22 -21.24 5.45
CA ASN A 167 9.16 -21.96 6.32
C ASN A 167 10.49 -22.21 5.60
N LEU A 168 10.44 -22.58 4.32
CA LEU A 168 11.62 -22.74 3.48
C LEU A 168 12.39 -21.42 3.35
N TYR A 169 11.69 -20.30 3.14
CA TYR A 169 12.33 -18.97 3.13
C TYR A 169 13.01 -18.65 4.47
N LEU A 170 12.39 -18.99 5.61
CA LEU A 170 12.97 -18.72 6.92
C LEU A 170 14.28 -19.49 7.14
N GLU A 171 14.34 -20.74 6.66
CA GLU A 171 15.47 -21.65 6.85
C GLU A 171 16.62 -21.48 5.84
N THR A 172 16.35 -20.87 4.68
CA THR A 172 17.34 -20.79 3.58
C THR A 172 17.77 -19.36 3.26
N PRO A 173 18.99 -19.16 2.70
CA PRO A 173 19.39 -17.90 2.08
C PRO A 173 18.49 -17.55 0.89
N VAL A 174 18.19 -16.25 0.70
CA VAL A 174 17.26 -15.77 -0.35
C VAL A 174 17.61 -16.26 -1.76
N PRO A 175 18.89 -16.24 -2.21
CA PRO A 175 19.22 -16.76 -3.54
C PRO A 175 18.94 -18.26 -3.70
N ILE A 176 19.05 -19.05 -2.63
CA ILE A 176 18.76 -20.49 -2.66
C ILE A 176 17.24 -20.71 -2.69
N PHE A 177 16.50 -19.93 -1.91
CA PHE A 177 15.04 -19.95 -1.90
C PHE A 177 14.44 -19.76 -3.31
N PHE A 178 14.87 -18.73 -4.05
CA PHE A 178 14.35 -18.48 -5.40
C PHE A 178 14.88 -19.46 -6.46
N LYS A 179 16.03 -20.11 -6.24
CA LYS A 179 16.44 -21.24 -7.09
C LYS A 179 15.49 -22.42 -6.95
N GLN A 180 14.95 -22.65 -5.75
CA GLN A 180 14.00 -23.73 -5.50
C GLN A 180 12.57 -23.37 -5.93
N ILE A 181 12.16 -22.12 -5.70
CA ILE A 181 10.81 -21.63 -6.01
C ILE A 181 10.89 -20.43 -6.99
N PRO A 182 11.30 -20.65 -8.25
CA PRO A 182 11.43 -19.56 -9.22
C PRO A 182 10.08 -18.95 -9.60
N THR A 183 8.99 -19.70 -9.43
CA THR A 183 7.62 -19.27 -9.74
C THR A 183 7.11 -18.11 -8.89
N LEU A 184 7.76 -17.80 -7.77
CA LEU A 184 7.42 -16.65 -6.93
C LEU A 184 7.94 -15.32 -7.50
N VAL A 185 8.90 -15.35 -8.43
CA VAL A 185 9.42 -14.13 -9.06
C VAL A 185 8.35 -13.56 -10.01
N CYS A 186 7.88 -12.36 -9.69
CA CYS A 186 6.87 -11.65 -10.44
C CYS A 186 7.53 -10.61 -11.34
N HIS A 187 7.75 -10.98 -12.61
CA HIS A 187 8.20 -10.03 -13.63
C HIS A 187 7.08 -9.12 -14.14
N GLN A 188 5.84 -9.64 -14.17
CA GLN A 188 4.70 -8.90 -14.66
C GLN A 188 3.43 -9.34 -13.93
N THR A 189 2.58 -8.39 -13.57
CA THR A 189 1.23 -8.64 -13.08
C THR A 189 0.22 -8.52 -14.22
N ALA A 190 -0.83 -9.35 -14.16
CA ALA A 190 -1.96 -9.19 -15.05
C ALA A 190 -2.79 -7.98 -14.60
N ILE A 191 -2.40 -6.79 -15.06
CA ILE A 191 -3.17 -5.57 -14.82
C ILE A 191 -4.58 -5.77 -15.41
N PRO A 192 -5.65 -5.65 -14.59
CA PRO A 192 -7.00 -5.83 -15.08
C PRO A 192 -7.33 -4.79 -16.17
N PRO A 193 -8.33 -5.06 -17.02
CA PRO A 193 -8.83 -4.03 -17.92
C PRO A 193 -9.27 -2.79 -17.11
N THR A 194 -9.31 -1.64 -17.77
CA THR A 194 -9.85 -0.42 -17.15
C THR A 194 -11.27 -0.69 -16.63
N PRO A 195 -11.65 -0.20 -15.44
CA PRO A 195 -13.05 -0.18 -15.03
C PRO A 195 -13.86 0.63 -16.05
N SER A 196 -15.20 0.52 -16.00
CA SER A 196 -16.06 1.25 -16.93
C SER A 196 -15.73 2.75 -16.90
N ILE A 197 -15.85 3.42 -18.04
CA ILE A 197 -15.40 4.81 -18.19
C ILE A 197 -16.02 5.75 -17.16
N PHE A 198 -17.28 5.52 -16.80
CA PHE A 198 -17.97 6.27 -15.76
C PHE A 198 -17.25 6.15 -14.39
N PHE A 199 -16.98 4.94 -13.93
CA PHE A 199 -16.29 4.72 -12.65
C PHE A 199 -14.82 5.13 -12.70
N TYR A 200 -14.17 4.98 -13.86
CA TYR A 200 -12.80 5.46 -14.05
C TYR A 200 -12.71 6.99 -13.92
N SER A 201 -13.60 7.73 -14.59
CA SER A 201 -13.66 9.19 -14.51
C SER A 201 -14.02 9.68 -13.10
N LEU A 202 -14.98 9.00 -12.44
CA LEU A 202 -15.33 9.32 -11.05
C LEU A 202 -14.15 9.07 -10.10
N ALA A 203 -13.44 7.96 -10.28
CA ALA A 203 -12.23 7.64 -9.52
C ALA A 203 -11.12 8.68 -9.75
N ALA A 204 -10.92 9.12 -10.99
CA ALA A 204 -9.95 10.17 -11.30
C ALA A 204 -10.29 11.49 -10.59
N LEU A 205 -11.56 11.90 -10.59
CA LEU A 205 -12.03 13.08 -9.87
C LEU A 205 -11.77 12.95 -8.35
N LEU A 206 -12.16 11.83 -7.74
CA LEU A 206 -11.93 11.59 -6.31
C LEU A 206 -10.43 11.57 -5.98
N SER A 207 -9.62 10.93 -6.80
CA SER A 207 -8.16 10.92 -6.68
C SER A 207 -7.57 12.32 -6.69
N ILE A 208 -8.04 13.22 -7.57
CA ILE A 208 -7.61 14.63 -7.59
C ILE A 208 -8.02 15.34 -6.31
N LEU A 209 -9.28 15.17 -5.87
CA LEU A 209 -9.77 15.78 -4.63
C LEU A 209 -8.94 15.32 -3.42
N ILE A 210 -8.65 14.02 -3.29
CA ILE A 210 -7.81 13.48 -2.21
C ILE A 210 -6.39 14.04 -2.30
N THR A 211 -5.84 14.14 -3.51
CA THR A 211 -4.49 14.67 -3.74
C THR A 211 -4.34 16.11 -3.26
N ILE A 212 -5.39 16.92 -3.35
CA ILE A 212 -5.40 18.30 -2.87
C ILE A 212 -5.74 18.35 -1.37
N ALA A 213 -6.80 17.67 -0.96
CA ALA A 213 -7.31 17.73 0.41
C ALA A 213 -6.32 17.16 1.42
N ARG A 214 -5.65 16.04 1.10
CA ARG A 214 -4.70 15.38 2.00
C ARG A 214 -3.58 16.31 2.47
N PRO A 215 -2.74 16.89 1.60
CA PRO A 215 -1.65 17.77 2.05
C PRO A 215 -2.18 19.02 2.78
N LEU A 216 -3.35 19.56 2.40
CA LEU A 216 -3.95 20.69 3.12
C LEU A 216 -4.34 20.33 4.55
N ILE A 217 -4.98 19.18 4.76
CA ILE A 217 -5.32 18.70 6.11
C ILE A 217 -4.04 18.40 6.89
N GLU A 218 -3.03 17.77 6.27
CA GLU A 218 -1.73 17.51 6.91
C GLU A 218 -1.05 18.83 7.34
N LEU A 219 -1.12 19.90 6.53
CA LEU A 219 -0.61 21.24 6.87
C LEU A 219 -1.38 21.90 8.03
N LEU A 220 -2.70 21.72 8.11
CA LEU A 220 -3.51 22.26 9.22
C LEU A 220 -3.27 21.52 10.54
N LEU A 221 -3.06 20.19 10.47
CA LEU A 221 -2.82 19.36 11.65
C LEU A 221 -1.41 19.53 12.23
N LEU A 222 -0.43 19.90 11.39
CA LEU A 222 0.97 19.98 11.81
C LEU A 222 1.23 21.03 12.93
N PRO A 223 0.76 22.29 12.85
CA PRO A 223 0.88 23.25 13.95
C PRO A 223 0.22 22.77 15.24
N ILE A 224 -0.95 22.15 15.14
CA ILE A 224 -1.67 21.59 16.29
C ILE A 224 -0.83 20.49 16.94
N ALA A 225 -0.27 19.58 16.14
CA ALA A 225 0.61 18.52 16.64
C ALA A 225 1.83 19.09 17.37
N PHE A 226 2.49 20.12 16.81
CA PHE A 226 3.62 20.78 17.43
C PHE A 226 3.28 21.50 18.75
N LEU A 227 2.16 22.24 18.78
CA LEU A 227 1.69 22.93 19.99
C LEU A 227 1.39 21.94 21.13
N LEU A 228 0.92 20.74 20.78
CA LEU A 228 0.64 19.66 21.73
C LEU A 228 1.87 18.80 22.05
N GLY A 229 3.07 19.23 21.64
CA GLY A 229 4.35 18.60 21.96
C GLY A 229 4.80 17.48 21.01
N GLY A 230 4.12 17.28 19.87
CA GLY A 230 4.54 16.34 18.84
C GLY A 230 5.73 16.86 18.05
N ARG A 231 6.74 16.01 17.85
CA ARG A 231 7.92 16.36 17.05
C ARG A 231 8.33 15.17 16.19
N LYS A 232 9.09 15.45 15.12
CA LYS A 232 9.82 14.39 14.41
C LYS A 232 10.73 13.71 15.43
N ALA A 233 10.59 12.39 15.61
CA ALA A 233 11.54 11.64 16.39
C ALA A 233 12.94 11.84 15.77
N THR A 234 13.85 12.48 16.49
CA THR A 234 15.27 12.42 16.16
C THR A 234 15.66 10.95 16.29
N ASN A 235 16.03 10.32 15.18
CA ASN A 235 16.49 8.93 15.18
C ASN A 235 17.56 8.78 16.27
N LEU A 236 17.21 8.17 17.39
CA LEU A 236 18.18 7.52 18.25
C LEU A 236 18.62 6.29 17.47
N SER A 237 19.62 6.48 16.61
CA SER A 237 20.42 5.39 16.07
C SER A 237 21.07 4.67 17.25
N ARG A 238 20.55 3.49 17.60
CA ARG A 238 21.26 2.44 18.33
C ARG A 238 20.96 1.13 17.65
#